data_AF-A0A967N4Q5-F1
#
_entry.id   AF-A0A967N4Q5-F1
#
_cell.length_a   1.000
_cell.length_b   1.000
_cell.length_c   1.000
_cell.angle_alpha   90.00
_cell.angle_beta   90.00
_cell.angle_gamma   90.00
#
_symmetry.space_group_name_H-M   'P 1'
#
loop_
_entity.id
_entity.type
_entity.pdbx_description
1 polymer ?
#
loop_
_entity_poly.entity_id
_entity_poly.type
_entity_poly.pdbx_seq_one_letter_code
_entity_poly.pdbx_strand_id
1 'polypeptide(L)'
;AGPAGVPLRAPVALVAGPGGVRAVGMDATGGFAADAGPDEALVGVLPPVYPEWLGDRTFLSAHGCRFPYVVGEMARGIASAEMVVAAARAGLMTFFGSAGLSIEEIDEAVTTIQEGLGPEVRNWGANLIHSPQES
;
A
#
# COMPACT_ATOMS: atom_id res chain seq x y z
N ALA A 1 10.29 -3.64 10.77
CA ALA A 1 11.48 -2.76 10.75
C ALA A 1 11.91 -2.58 9.30
N GLY A 2 12.39 -1.40 8.90
CA GLY A 2 12.94 -1.18 7.56
C GLY A 2 14.32 -1.83 7.38
N PRO A 3 14.96 -1.69 6.21
CA PRO A 3 16.36 -2.06 6.04
C PRO A 3 17.21 -1.37 7.13
N ALA A 4 18.17 -2.08 7.71
CA ALA A 4 18.98 -1.67 8.87
C ALA A 4 18.25 -1.52 10.23
N GLY A 5 17.03 -2.03 10.39
CA GLY A 5 16.33 -2.00 11.69
C GLY A 5 15.67 -0.68 12.03
N VAL A 6 15.72 0.29 11.11
CA VAL A 6 15.21 1.65 11.31
C VAL A 6 13.67 1.67 11.23
N PRO A 7 12.97 2.29 12.20
CA PRO A 7 11.51 2.42 12.17
C PRO A 7 11.07 3.46 11.14
N LEU A 8 10.28 3.05 10.13
CA LEU A 8 9.72 3.96 9.11
C LEU A 8 8.68 4.93 9.67
N ARG A 9 7.99 4.54 10.74
CA ARG A 9 6.88 5.30 11.36
C ARG A 9 7.31 6.12 12.59
N ALA A 10 8.60 6.35 12.76
CA ALA A 10 9.15 7.16 13.84
C ALA A 10 10.22 8.10 13.28
N PRO A 11 10.47 9.25 13.93
CA PRO A 11 11.57 10.12 13.53
C PRO A 11 12.91 9.41 13.71
N VAL A 12 13.83 9.71 12.79
CA VAL A 12 15.17 9.12 12.74
C VAL A 12 16.18 10.23 12.58
N ALA A 13 17.16 10.27 13.46
CA ALA A 13 18.32 11.14 13.32
C ALA A 13 19.39 10.47 12.47
N LEU A 14 20.05 11.27 11.63
CA LEU A 14 21.30 10.90 10.98
C LEU A 14 22.43 11.52 11.79
N VAL A 15 23.33 10.69 12.28
CA VAL A 15 24.53 11.11 13.00
C VAL A 15 25.77 10.73 12.21
N ALA A 16 26.76 11.62 12.18
CA ALA A 16 28.04 11.40 11.51
C ALA A 16 29.16 11.31 12.55
N GLY A 17 29.97 10.25 12.47
CA GLY A 17 31.16 10.07 13.30
C GLY A 17 32.31 9.42 12.53
N PRO A 18 33.38 8.98 13.21
CA PRO A 18 34.56 8.39 12.57
C PRO A 18 34.26 7.16 11.70
N GLY A 19 33.18 6.43 11.99
CA GLY A 19 32.70 5.28 11.22
C GLY A 19 31.77 5.62 10.04
N GLY A 20 31.56 6.90 9.74
CA GLY A 20 30.63 7.37 8.72
C GLY A 20 29.27 7.81 9.29
N VAL A 21 28.24 7.83 8.42
CA VAL A 21 26.88 8.25 8.78
C VAL A 21 26.03 7.03 9.13
N ARG A 22 25.29 7.10 10.24
CA ARG A 22 24.31 6.08 10.63
C ARG A 22 22.99 6.69 11.10
N ALA A 23 21.94 5.88 11.04
CA ALA A 23 20.60 6.23 11.52
C ALA A 23 20.41 5.84 13.00
N VAL A 24 19.81 6.73 13.79
CA VAL A 24 19.47 6.54 15.21
C VAL A 24 18.00 6.87 15.40
N GLY A 25 17.24 5.97 16.04
CA GLY A 25 15.84 6.26 16.37
C GLY A 25 15.75 7.45 17.33
N MET A 26 14.69 8.24 17.20
CA MET A 26 14.39 9.34 18.13
C MET A 26 13.16 9.01 18.96
N ASP A 27 13.15 9.47 20.21
CA ASP A 27 11.97 9.41 21.08
C ASP A 27 11.01 10.59 20.82
N ALA A 28 9.84 10.54 21.46
CA ALA A 28 8.79 11.56 21.30
C ALA A 28 9.18 12.95 21.84
N THR A 29 10.24 13.05 22.65
CA THR A 29 10.77 14.31 23.21
C THR A 29 11.89 14.90 22.36
N GLY A 30 12.29 14.21 21.29
CA GLY A 30 13.39 14.61 20.42
C GLY A 30 14.76 14.12 20.90
N GLY A 31 14.80 13.27 21.93
CA GLY A 31 16.01 12.59 22.38
C GLY A 31 16.41 11.44 21.46
N PHE A 32 17.69 11.11 21.42
CA PHE A 32 18.18 9.93 20.70
C PHE A 32 17.88 8.67 21.52
N ALA A 33 17.26 7.65 20.89
CA ALA A 33 16.93 6.38 21.55
C ALA A 33 18.16 5.52 21.88
N ALA A 34 19.33 5.90 21.39
CA ALA A 34 20.63 5.39 21.79
C ALA A 34 21.58 6.58 21.95
N ASP A 35 22.49 6.52 22.91
CA ASP A 35 23.50 7.57 23.08
C ASP A 35 24.29 7.72 21.77
N ALA A 36 24.23 8.92 21.19
CA ALA A 36 25.19 9.32 20.18
C ALA A 36 26.57 9.30 20.86
N GLY A 37 27.56 8.68 20.23
CA GLY A 37 28.93 8.67 20.74
C GLY A 37 29.45 10.10 20.89
N PRO A 38 30.46 10.34 21.75
CA PRO A 38 30.99 11.69 22.00
C PRO A 38 31.52 12.39 20.74
N ASP A 39 31.91 11.62 19.71
CA ASP A 39 32.40 12.11 18.42
C ASP A 39 31.35 12.05 17.29
N GLU A 40 30.07 11.83 17.64
CA GLU A 40 28.97 11.78 16.68
C GLU A 40 28.19 13.09 16.67
N ALA A 41 28.14 13.74 15.50
CA ALA A 41 27.40 14.98 15.29
C ALA A 41 26.07 14.72 14.56
N LEU A 42 24.98 15.36 15.00
CA LEU A 42 23.72 15.38 14.28
C LEU A 42 23.89 16.10 12.94
N VAL A 43 23.58 15.41 11.84
CA VAL A 43 23.66 15.99 10.48
C VAL A 43 22.29 16.16 9.83
N GLY A 44 21.25 15.48 10.33
CA GLY A 44 19.89 15.67 9.85
C GLY A 44 18.87 14.82 10.59
N VAL A 45 17.59 15.12 10.36
CA VAL A 45 16.46 14.36 10.91
C VAL A 45 15.51 14.01 9.76
N LEU A 46 15.15 12.74 9.67
CA LEU A 46 14.10 12.24 8.80
C LEU A 46 12.81 12.12 9.61
N PRO A 47 11.71 12.76 9.19
CA PRO A 47 10.41 12.57 9.83
C PRO A 47 9.90 11.14 9.59
N PRO A 48 8.89 10.68 10.34
CA PRO A 48 8.14 9.48 10.00
C PRO A 48 7.66 9.53 8.54
N VAL A 49 7.86 8.44 7.80
CA VAL A 49 7.36 8.28 6.44
C VAL A 49 6.41 7.08 6.41
N TYR A 50 5.16 7.36 6.09
CA TYR A 50 4.09 6.36 6.02
C TYR A 50 3.90 5.94 4.56
N PRO A 51 3.84 4.64 4.24
CA PRO A 51 3.51 4.19 2.88
C PRO A 51 2.17 4.75 2.38
N GLU A 52 1.23 5.02 3.29
CA GLU A 52 -0.04 5.69 3.02
C GLU A 52 0.12 7.13 2.49
N TRP A 53 1.31 7.73 2.61
CA TRP A 53 1.62 9.08 2.12
C TRP A 53 2.37 9.09 0.79
N LEU A 54 2.71 7.92 0.24
CA LEU A 54 3.42 7.82 -1.03
C LEU A 54 2.42 7.90 -2.18
N GLY A 55 2.28 9.09 -2.77
CA GLY A 55 1.34 9.38 -3.84
C GLY A 55 0.32 10.45 -3.44
N ASP A 56 -0.79 10.50 -4.17
CA ASP A 56 -1.86 11.46 -3.90
C ASP A 56 -2.80 10.94 -2.79
N ARG A 57 -2.98 11.71 -1.72
CA ARG A 57 -3.86 11.36 -0.60
C ARG A 57 -5.34 11.41 -0.97
N THR A 58 -5.71 12.16 -2.01
CA THR A 58 -7.10 12.23 -2.47
C THR A 58 -7.59 10.89 -3.02
N PHE A 59 -6.68 10.06 -3.56
CA PHE A 59 -6.97 8.70 -4.02
C PHE A 59 -7.53 7.82 -2.90
N LEU A 60 -6.98 7.95 -1.68
CA LEU A 60 -7.43 7.18 -0.51
C LEU A 60 -8.89 7.48 -0.17
N SER A 61 -9.23 8.77 -0.10
CA SER A 61 -10.61 9.19 0.19
C SER A 61 -11.57 8.89 -0.96
N ALA A 62 -11.12 8.98 -2.20
CA ALA A 62 -11.95 8.72 -3.38
C ALA A 62 -12.33 7.25 -3.52
N HIS A 63 -11.41 6.34 -3.19
CA HIS A 63 -11.59 4.89 -3.41
C HIS A 63 -11.75 4.08 -2.12
N GLY A 64 -11.63 4.70 -0.93
CA GLY A 64 -11.75 4.00 0.35
C GLY A 64 -10.62 3.01 0.63
N CYS A 65 -9.46 3.17 -0.01
CA CYS A 65 -8.28 2.33 0.21
C CYS A 65 -7.33 2.96 1.25
N ARG A 66 -6.38 2.16 1.74
CA ARG A 66 -5.35 2.58 2.70
C ARG A 66 -4.09 3.09 2.01
N PHE A 67 -3.73 2.50 0.87
CA PHE A 67 -2.51 2.83 0.13
C PHE A 67 -2.85 3.39 -1.26
N PRO A 68 -2.12 4.41 -1.76
CA PRO A 68 -2.23 4.89 -3.14
C PRO A 68 -1.60 3.88 -4.11
N TYR A 69 -2.20 2.69 -4.21
CA TYR A 69 -1.68 1.59 -5.01
C TYR A 69 -2.84 0.75 -5.56
N VAL A 70 -2.70 0.36 -6.84
CA VAL A 70 -3.67 -0.45 -7.56
C VAL A 70 -3.07 -1.82 -7.86
N VAL A 71 -3.77 -2.87 -7.46
CA VAL A 71 -3.60 -4.21 -8.02
C VAL A 71 -4.39 -4.25 -9.32
N GLY A 72 -3.66 -4.18 -10.44
CA GLY A 72 -4.27 -4.15 -11.76
C GLY A 72 -4.97 -5.46 -12.12
N GLU A 73 -5.98 -5.35 -12.98
CA GLU A 73 -6.66 -6.51 -13.55
C GLU A 73 -5.71 -7.36 -14.41
N MET A 74 -5.97 -8.66 -14.44
CA MET A 74 -5.28 -9.61 -15.29
C MET A 74 -6.35 -10.55 -15.86
N ALA A 75 -6.49 -10.57 -17.19
CA ALA A 75 -7.60 -11.18 -17.91
C ALA A 75 -7.83 -12.67 -17.58
N ARG A 76 -8.99 -13.20 -17.98
CA ARG A 76 -9.40 -14.60 -17.82
C ARG A 76 -9.34 -15.06 -16.36
N GLY A 77 -9.71 -14.19 -15.43
CA GLY A 77 -9.74 -14.50 -14.00
C GLY A 77 -8.37 -14.68 -13.35
N ILE A 78 -7.25 -14.31 -14.00
CA ILE A 78 -5.92 -14.33 -13.36
C ILE A 78 -5.92 -13.41 -12.13
N ALA A 79 -6.52 -12.21 -12.26
CA ALA A 79 -6.94 -11.43 -11.11
C ALA A 79 -8.27 -11.98 -10.61
N SER A 80 -8.22 -13.04 -9.80
CA SER A 80 -9.39 -13.81 -9.34
C SER A 80 -10.22 -13.07 -8.30
N ALA A 81 -11.43 -13.56 -8.02
CA ALA A 81 -12.29 -13.05 -6.96
C ALA A 81 -11.59 -13.10 -5.58
N GLU A 82 -10.88 -14.19 -5.27
CA GLU A 82 -10.15 -14.36 -4.01
C GLU A 82 -8.98 -13.38 -3.90
N MET A 83 -8.27 -13.13 -5.00
CA MET A 83 -7.20 -12.14 -5.05
C MET A 83 -7.75 -10.73 -4.80
N VAL A 84 -8.91 -10.40 -5.38
CA VAL A 84 -9.62 -9.14 -5.13
C VAL A 84 -10.01 -9.02 -3.66
N VAL A 85 -10.63 -10.05 -3.07
CA VAL A 85 -11.03 -10.03 -1.65
C VAL A 85 -9.81 -9.84 -0.74
N ALA A 86 -8.71 -10.56 -1.00
CA ALA A 86 -7.49 -10.46 -0.21
C ALA A 86 -6.84 -9.06 -0.32
N ALA A 87 -6.72 -8.52 -1.54
CA ALA A 87 -6.12 -7.21 -1.79
C ALA A 87 -6.97 -6.07 -1.19
N ALA A 88 -8.29 -6.12 -1.35
CA ALA A 88 -9.19 -5.11 -0.80
C ALA A 88 -9.13 -5.10 0.74
N ARG A 89 -9.11 -6.28 1.39
CA ARG A 89 -8.92 -6.41 2.85
C ARG A 89 -7.55 -5.91 3.32
N ALA A 90 -6.52 -6.02 2.48
CA ALA A 90 -5.21 -5.44 2.74
C ALA A 90 -5.17 -3.90 2.58
N GLY A 91 -6.26 -3.29 2.13
CA GLY A 91 -6.40 -1.84 1.94
C GLY A 91 -5.84 -1.34 0.61
N LEU A 92 -5.77 -2.19 -0.41
CA LEU A 92 -5.36 -1.82 -1.77
C LEU A 92 -6.59 -1.57 -2.64
N MET A 93 -6.48 -0.68 -3.63
CA MET A 93 -7.46 -0.66 -4.72
C MET A 93 -7.18 -1.84 -5.64
N THR A 94 -8.20 -2.57 -6.08
CA THR A 94 -8.00 -3.81 -6.86
C THR A 94 -9.09 -4.00 -7.91
N PHE A 95 -8.77 -4.70 -9.00
CA PHE A 95 -9.71 -4.93 -10.10
C PHE A 95 -9.76 -6.40 -10.50
N PHE A 96 -10.98 -6.94 -10.60
CA PHE A 96 -11.25 -8.29 -11.09
C PHE A 96 -10.99 -8.42 -12.60
N GLY A 97 -10.34 -9.52 -12.98
CA GLY A 97 -9.96 -9.84 -14.36
C GLY A 97 -11.09 -10.43 -15.22
N SER A 98 -12.17 -9.69 -15.41
CA SER A 98 -13.37 -10.12 -16.16
C SER A 98 -13.16 -10.37 -17.66
N ALA A 99 -12.13 -9.77 -18.26
CA ALA A 99 -11.89 -9.84 -19.70
C ALA A 99 -11.75 -11.30 -20.18
N GLY A 100 -12.59 -11.70 -21.14
CA GLY A 100 -12.58 -13.03 -21.74
C GLY A 100 -13.27 -14.13 -20.92
N LEU A 101 -14.03 -13.75 -19.88
CA LEU A 101 -14.95 -14.63 -19.15
C LEU A 101 -16.39 -14.47 -19.68
N SER A 102 -17.24 -15.48 -19.48
CA SER A 102 -18.68 -15.37 -19.76
C SER A 102 -19.38 -14.46 -18.75
N ILE A 103 -20.60 -14.04 -19.06
CA ILE A 103 -21.41 -13.23 -18.14
C ILE A 103 -21.73 -14.01 -16.86
N GLU A 104 -21.98 -15.32 -16.97
CA GLU A 104 -22.22 -16.20 -15.82
C GLU A 104 -20.99 -16.29 -14.90
N GLU A 105 -19.80 -16.45 -15.47
CA GLU A 105 -18.54 -16.46 -14.71
C GLU A 105 -18.29 -15.10 -14.02
N ILE A 106 -18.63 -14.00 -14.68
CA ILE A 106 -18.51 -12.65 -14.11
C ILE A 106 -19.51 -12.47 -12.95
N ASP A 107 -20.75 -12.92 -13.10
CA ASP A 107 -21.80 -12.81 -12.07
C ASP A 107 -21.44 -13.61 -10.81
N GLU A 108 -20.94 -14.84 -10.98
CA GLU A 108 -20.46 -15.67 -9.87
C GLU A 108 -19.28 -15.01 -9.13
N ALA A 109 -18.31 -14.47 -9.88
CA ALA A 109 -17.16 -13.79 -9.31
C ALA A 109 -17.54 -12.50 -8.56
N VAL A 110 -18.44 -11.70 -9.13
CA VAL A 110 -18.95 -10.47 -8.49
C VAL A 110 -19.68 -10.80 -7.20
N THR A 111 -20.54 -11.83 -7.21
CA THR A 111 -21.23 -12.31 -6.00
C THR A 111 -20.22 -12.73 -4.93
N THR A 112 -19.22 -13.53 -5.30
CA THR A 112 -18.14 -13.96 -4.39
C THR A 112 -17.39 -12.78 -3.77
N ILE A 113 -17.07 -11.75 -4.56
CA ILE A 113 -16.37 -10.56 -4.08
C ILE A 113 -17.26 -9.77 -3.10
N GLN A 114 -18.53 -9.54 -3.45
CA GLN A 114 -19.46 -8.78 -2.64
C GLN A 114 -19.73 -9.47 -1.30
N GLU A 115 -19.95 -10.79 -1.30
CA GLU A 115 -20.11 -11.58 -0.08
C GLU A 115 -18.83 -11.60 0.77
N GLY A 116 -17.67 -11.67 0.12
CA GLY A 116 -16.36 -11.67 0.79
C GLY A 116 -15.98 -10.33 1.43
N LEU A 117 -16.48 -9.21 0.94
CA LEU A 117 -16.11 -7.87 1.39
C LEU A 117 -17.20 -7.15 2.18
N GLY A 118 -18.47 -7.43 1.90
CA GLY A 118 -19.60 -6.70 2.44
C GLY A 118 -19.84 -5.34 1.76
N PRO A 119 -20.97 -4.69 2.05
CA PRO A 119 -21.48 -3.55 1.27
C PRO A 119 -20.69 -2.24 1.45
N GLU A 120 -19.92 -2.11 2.54
CA GLU A 120 -19.20 -0.86 2.86
C GLU A 120 -17.86 -0.73 2.14
N VAL A 121 -17.33 -1.84 1.63
CA VAL A 121 -16.02 -1.92 1.01
C VAL A 121 -16.11 -1.46 -0.45
N ARG A 122 -15.40 -0.37 -0.75
CA ARG A 122 -15.49 0.36 -2.03
C ARG A 122 -14.20 0.36 -2.83
N ASN A 123 -13.12 -0.21 -2.29
CA ASN A 123 -11.80 -0.26 -2.92
C ASN A 123 -11.62 -1.46 -3.85
N TRP A 124 -12.64 -1.78 -4.65
CA TRP A 124 -12.56 -2.80 -5.69
C TRP A 124 -13.40 -2.44 -6.92
N GLY A 125 -13.10 -3.07 -8.06
CA GLY A 125 -13.89 -2.99 -9.28
C GLY A 125 -13.67 -4.21 -10.17
N ALA A 126 -14.19 -4.16 -11.40
CA ALA A 126 -13.95 -5.16 -12.43
C ALA A 126 -13.52 -4.47 -13.72
N ASN A 127 -12.69 -5.15 -14.52
CA ASN A 127 -12.30 -4.65 -15.83
C ASN A 127 -13.55 -4.50 -16.74
N LEU A 128 -13.55 -3.48 -17.58
CA LEU A 128 -14.43 -3.36 -18.73
C LEU A 128 -13.57 -3.17 -19.97
N ILE A 129 -13.21 -4.28 -20.61
CA ILE A 129 -12.34 -4.24 -21.77
C ILE A 129 -13.13 -3.90 -23.04
N HIS A 130 -12.58 -3.01 -23.86
CA HIS A 130 -13.18 -2.69 -25.15
C HIS A 130 -12.93 -3.84 -26.14
N SER A 131 -14.02 -4.42 -26.67
CA SER A 131 -14.02 -5.45 -27.72
C SER A 131 -14.68 -4.90 -28.99
N PRO A 132 -13.93 -4.24 -29.90
CA PRO A 132 -14.51 -3.57 -31.06
C PRO A 132 -15.26 -4.50 -32.03
N GLN A 133 -15.02 -5.81 -31.98
CA GLN A 133 -15.67 -6.81 -32.83
C GLN A 133 -17.00 -7.33 -32.27
N GLU A 134 -17.36 -6.97 -31.03
CA GLU A 134 -18.59 -7.39 -30.37
C GLU A 134 -19.47 -6.14 -30.15
N SER A 135 -20.46 -5.95 -31.02
CA SER A 135 -21.39 -4.80 -31.04
C SER A 135 -22.80 -5.24 -31.42
#